data_AF-A0A9P5ZLV1-F1
#
_entry.id   AF-A0A9P5ZLV1-F1
#
_cell.length_a   1.000
_cell.length_b   1.000
_cell.length_c   1.000
_cell.angle_alpha   90.00
_cell.angle_beta   90.00
_cell.angle_gamma   90.00
#
_symmetry.space_group_name_H-M   'P 1'
#
loop_
_entity.id
_entity.type
_entity.pdbx_description
1 polymer ?
#
loop_
_entity_poly.entity_id
_entity_poly.type
_entity_poly.pdbx_seq_one_letter_code
_entity_poly.pdbx_strand_id
1 'polypeptide(L)'
;MHLTPRYRELGCPQTKPEPVLRPPKRKGEDGEERHSKRRKLQRIGSSTSGPKVLVEEASPADISFFRTRIYYGRPLYVPQTKMLVVGLPPKHVLNRIDPSYFRKPKASPETWVDPDPRTQAEDARYLSKQQYERYSVPDYADREQEIQSQGACKTPKRLKESLKILQRMVWKHGKCGYKPLRDKFCPSKAKPAGKEDFDSTTILEMMSEDSSMLFSQLAQLDTSMDTSGYEASLGLC
;
A
#
# COMPACT_ATOMS: atom_id res chain seq x y z
N MET A 1 27.12 -32.47 -35.31
CA MET A 1 25.76 -32.45 -35.89
C MET A 1 24.86 -31.65 -34.97
N HIS A 2 24.55 -30.41 -35.34
CA HIS A 2 23.75 -29.49 -34.52
C HIS A 2 22.27 -29.62 -34.87
N LEU A 3 21.46 -30.08 -33.91
CA LEU A 3 20.00 -30.11 -34.01
C LEU A 3 19.44 -28.86 -33.33
N THR A 4 18.87 -27.95 -34.11
CA THR A 4 18.09 -26.81 -33.60
C THR A 4 16.63 -27.22 -33.42
N PRO A 5 15.96 -26.83 -32.31
CA PRO A 5 14.54 -27.13 -32.13
C PRO A 5 13.69 -26.11 -32.89
N ARG A 6 12.89 -26.60 -33.84
CA ARG A 6 11.81 -25.84 -34.50
C ARG A 6 10.72 -25.55 -33.47
N TYR A 7 10.59 -24.30 -33.04
CA TYR A 7 9.40 -23.83 -32.35
C TYR A 7 8.24 -23.74 -33.34
N ARG A 8 7.17 -24.50 -33.07
CA ARG A 8 5.92 -24.48 -33.81
C ARG A 8 5.11 -23.29 -33.31
N GLU A 9 4.91 -22.28 -34.14
CA GLU A 9 4.02 -21.16 -33.84
C GLU A 9 2.58 -21.66 -33.74
N LEU A 10 2.07 -21.76 -32.51
CA LEU A 10 0.65 -21.96 -32.26
C LEU A 10 -0.02 -20.59 -32.35
N GLY A 11 -0.66 -20.31 -33.48
CA GLY A 11 -1.43 -19.10 -33.71
C GLY A 11 -2.52 -18.93 -32.65
N CYS A 12 -2.53 -17.77 -32.00
CA CYS A 12 -3.63 -17.37 -31.13
C CYS A 12 -4.93 -17.26 -31.96
N PRO A 13 -6.03 -17.93 -31.56
CA PRO A 13 -7.31 -17.74 -32.20
C PRO A 13 -7.74 -16.28 -32.02
N GLN A 14 -7.94 -15.57 -33.12
CA GLN A 14 -8.48 -14.22 -33.11
C GLN A 14 -9.94 -14.28 -32.63
N THR A 15 -10.16 -14.01 -31.35
CA THR A 15 -11.50 -13.78 -30.81
C THR A 15 -12.01 -12.46 -31.35
N LYS A 16 -13.05 -12.52 -32.20
CA LYS A 16 -13.77 -11.34 -32.69
C LYS A 16 -14.23 -10.50 -31.48
N PRO A 17 -14.03 -9.17 -31.49
CA PRO A 17 -14.50 -8.31 -30.41
C PRO A 17 -16.01 -8.38 -30.32
N GLU A 18 -16.51 -8.80 -29.16
CA GLU A 18 -17.93 -8.86 -28.85
C GLU A 18 -18.50 -7.42 -28.85
N PRO A 19 -19.64 -7.17 -29.53
CA PRO A 19 -20.23 -5.83 -29.56
C PRO A 19 -20.64 -5.39 -28.16
N VAL A 20 -20.03 -4.30 -27.69
CA VAL A 20 -20.34 -3.67 -26.41
C VAL A 20 -21.78 -3.15 -26.43
N LEU A 21 -22.70 -3.94 -25.87
CA LEU A 21 -24.07 -3.52 -25.62
C LEU A 21 -24.04 -2.35 -24.63
N ARG A 22 -24.34 -1.14 -25.12
CA ARG A 22 -24.48 0.03 -24.28
C ARG A 22 -25.67 -0.17 -23.34
N PRO A 23 -25.52 0.07 -22.02
CA PRO A 23 -26.64 -0.02 -21.10
C PRO A 23 -27.72 1.02 -21.49
N PRO A 24 -29.01 0.65 -21.38
CA PRO A 24 -30.11 1.53 -21.74
C PRO A 24 -30.11 2.80 -20.89
N LYS A 25 -30.28 3.93 -21.58
CA LYS A 25 -30.42 5.27 -21.00
C LYS A 25 -31.65 5.27 -20.08
N ARG A 26 -31.44 5.30 -18.76
CA ARG A 26 -32.53 5.43 -17.78
C ARG A 26 -33.22 6.78 -18.03
N LYS A 27 -34.49 6.73 -18.46
CA LYS A 27 -35.38 7.90 -18.47
C LYS A 27 -35.57 8.33 -17.02
N GLY A 28 -35.32 9.60 -16.74
CA GLY A 28 -35.61 10.21 -15.45
C GLY A 28 -37.11 10.16 -15.22
N GLU A 29 -37.51 9.57 -14.10
CA GLU A 29 -38.84 9.78 -13.54
C GLU A 29 -38.75 11.05 -12.70
N ASP A 30 -39.35 12.11 -13.24
CA ASP A 30 -39.64 13.33 -12.52
C ASP A 30 -40.71 13.02 -11.47
N GLY A 31 -40.25 12.75 -10.24
CA GLY A 31 -41.09 12.48 -9.08
C GLY A 31 -41.00 13.62 -8.08
N GLU A 32 -42.02 14.46 -8.08
CA GLU A 32 -42.30 15.55 -7.16
C GLU A 32 -42.11 15.20 -5.67
N GLU A 33 -41.52 16.17 -4.98
CA GLU A 33 -42.02 16.75 -3.73
C GLU A 33 -42.39 15.82 -2.57
N ARG A 34 -41.55 15.84 -1.52
CA ARG A 34 -42.04 15.93 -0.12
C ARG A 34 -40.95 16.46 0.80
N HIS A 35 -41.04 17.77 1.08
CA HIS A 35 -40.37 18.42 2.20
C HIS A 35 -40.80 17.78 3.53
N SER A 36 -40.01 16.82 4.01
CA SER A 36 -40.17 16.30 5.37
C SER A 36 -39.48 17.25 6.33
N LYS A 37 -40.31 18.05 7.04
CA LYS A 37 -39.91 18.92 8.17
C LYS A 37 -39.03 18.13 9.14
N ARG A 38 -37.74 18.43 9.12
CA ARG A 38 -36.74 17.92 10.07
C ARG A 38 -37.09 18.42 11.47
N ARG A 39 -37.77 17.56 12.25
CA ARG A 39 -38.01 17.79 13.68
C ARG A 39 -36.66 17.93 14.39
N LYS A 40 -36.43 19.12 14.92
CA LYS A 40 -35.31 19.48 15.80
C LYS A 40 -35.48 18.72 17.12
N LEU A 41 -34.80 17.58 17.27
CA LEU A 41 -34.72 16.86 18.52
C LEU A 41 -33.84 17.67 19.48
N GLN A 42 -34.46 18.46 20.36
CA GLN A 42 -33.76 19.05 21.49
C GLN A 42 -33.38 17.93 22.46
N ARG A 43 -32.10 17.58 22.48
CA ARG A 43 -31.53 16.65 23.45
C ARG A 43 -31.31 17.43 24.75
N ILE A 44 -32.19 17.22 25.71
CA ILE A 44 -32.05 17.71 27.08
C ILE A 44 -30.79 17.07 27.68
N GLY A 45 -29.95 17.93 28.27
CA GLY A 45 -28.60 17.61 28.67
C GLY A 45 -28.51 16.66 29.87
N SER A 46 -27.51 15.78 29.81
CA SER A 46 -26.84 15.24 30.99
C SER A 46 -25.46 15.88 31.06
N SER A 47 -25.30 16.84 31.96
CA SER A 47 -24.06 17.55 32.26
C SER A 47 -23.10 16.63 33.02
N THR A 48 -22.29 15.86 32.29
CA THR A 48 -21.01 15.35 32.80
C THR A 48 -19.92 16.19 32.16
N SER A 49 -19.36 17.10 32.93
CA SER A 49 -18.29 18.03 32.56
C SER A 49 -16.96 17.28 32.34
N GLY A 50 -16.87 16.53 31.24
CA GLY A 50 -15.58 16.14 30.67
C GLY A 50 -15.08 17.23 29.72
N PRO A 51 -13.76 17.41 29.55
CA PRO A 51 -13.23 18.30 28.53
C PRO A 51 -13.79 17.89 27.16
N LYS A 52 -14.53 18.80 26.52
CA LYS A 52 -15.05 18.60 25.18
C LYS A 52 -13.87 18.64 24.22
N VAL A 53 -13.34 17.47 23.88
CA VAL A 53 -12.47 17.31 22.71
C VAL A 53 -13.35 17.69 21.51
N LEU A 54 -13.09 18.86 20.92
CA LEU A 54 -13.68 19.25 19.64
C LEU A 54 -13.16 18.24 18.62
N VAL A 55 -14.01 17.28 18.25
CA VAL A 55 -13.73 16.35 17.16
C VAL A 55 -13.92 17.16 15.88
N GLU A 56 -12.82 17.70 15.37
CA GLU A 56 -12.78 18.33 14.06
C GLU A 56 -13.16 17.27 13.01
N GLU A 57 -14.18 17.57 12.19
CA GLU A 57 -14.61 16.64 11.14
C GLU A 57 -13.50 16.54 10.09
N ALA A 58 -12.81 15.39 10.05
CA ALA A 58 -11.79 15.14 9.03
C ALA A 58 -12.38 15.27 7.63
N SER A 59 -11.80 16.17 6.85
CA SER A 59 -12.07 16.29 5.42
C SER A 59 -11.43 15.11 4.68
N PRO A 60 -12.04 14.63 3.58
CA PRO A 60 -11.38 13.70 2.67
C PRO A 60 -10.03 14.21 2.13
N ALA A 61 -9.80 15.53 2.17
CA ALA A 61 -8.52 16.15 1.81
C ALA A 61 -7.41 15.86 2.84
N ASP A 62 -7.75 15.47 4.07
CA ASP A 62 -6.81 15.27 5.18
C ASP A 62 -6.11 13.91 5.12
N ILE A 63 -6.33 13.13 4.06
CA ILE A 63 -5.61 11.89 3.82
C ILE A 63 -4.19 12.23 3.33
N SER A 64 -3.25 12.33 4.26
CA SER A 64 -1.84 12.56 3.95
C SER A 64 -1.21 11.32 3.30
N PHE A 65 -0.53 11.54 2.18
CA PHE A 65 0.29 10.50 1.52
C PHE A 65 1.76 10.73 1.85
N PHE A 66 2.42 9.73 2.43
CA PHE A 66 3.84 9.78 2.75
C PHE A 66 4.70 9.59 1.49
N ARG A 67 4.83 10.65 0.68
CA ARG A 67 5.65 10.65 -0.54
C ARG A 67 7.11 10.28 -0.28
N THR A 68 7.65 10.66 0.88
CA THR A 68 9.01 10.34 1.30
C THR A 68 9.31 8.84 1.28
N ARG A 69 8.31 7.98 1.57
CA ARG A 69 8.47 6.52 1.53
C ARG A 69 8.59 5.96 0.11
N ILE A 70 8.12 6.71 -0.89
CA ILE A 70 8.21 6.31 -2.31
C ILE A 70 9.61 6.62 -2.84
N TYR A 71 10.14 7.80 -2.54
CA TYR A 71 11.43 8.25 -3.07
C TYR A 71 12.64 7.70 -2.30
N TYR A 72 12.53 7.58 -0.97
CA TYR A 72 13.64 7.19 -0.10
C TYR A 72 13.44 5.81 0.53
N GLY A 73 12.60 4.98 -0.08
CA GLY A 73 12.37 3.61 0.35
C GLY A 73 13.64 2.78 0.19
N ARG A 74 14.18 2.27 1.31
CA ARG A 74 15.31 1.33 1.25
C ARG A 74 14.85 -0.05 0.79
N PRO A 75 15.65 -0.77 -0.01
CA PRO A 75 15.40 -2.16 -0.33
C PRO A 75 15.26 -3.00 0.94
N LEU A 76 14.24 -3.87 0.99
CA LEU A 76 14.02 -4.78 2.12
C LEU A 76 14.58 -6.15 1.80
N TYR A 77 15.29 -6.72 2.77
CA TYR A 77 15.86 -8.06 2.66
C TYR A 77 15.18 -8.99 3.66
N VAL A 78 14.99 -10.24 3.26
CA VAL A 78 14.56 -11.28 4.20
C VAL A 78 15.72 -11.52 5.18
N PRO A 79 15.47 -11.51 6.51
CA PRO A 79 16.50 -11.82 7.49
C PRO A 79 17.21 -13.13 7.14
N GLN A 80 18.52 -13.21 7.38
CA GLN A 80 19.37 -14.40 7.19
C GLN A 80 19.66 -14.81 5.74
N THR A 81 18.76 -14.60 4.78
CA THR A 81 18.95 -15.11 3.39
C THR A 81 19.63 -14.13 2.44
N LYS A 82 19.79 -12.84 2.84
CA LYS A 82 20.21 -11.72 1.96
C LYS A 82 19.37 -11.61 0.67
N MET A 83 18.23 -12.27 0.60
CA MET A 83 17.35 -12.21 -0.56
C MET A 83 16.54 -10.92 -0.53
N LEU A 84 16.58 -10.19 -1.65
CA LEU A 84 15.76 -9.00 -1.84
C LEU A 84 14.28 -9.38 -1.87
N VAL A 85 13.48 -8.77 -1.00
CA VAL A 85 12.02 -8.90 -1.01
C VAL A 85 11.48 -8.16 -2.22
N VAL A 86 10.81 -8.88 -3.13
CA VAL A 86 10.16 -8.28 -4.30
C VAL A 86 8.66 -8.19 -4.06
N GLY A 87 8.11 -6.98 -4.09
CA GLY A 87 6.68 -6.72 -3.87
C GLY A 87 6.43 -5.86 -2.64
N LEU A 88 5.40 -6.21 -1.87
CA LEU A 88 5.05 -5.48 -0.65
C LEU A 88 6.03 -5.80 0.50
N PRO A 89 6.27 -4.87 1.45
CA PRO A 89 7.06 -5.15 2.65
C PRO A 89 6.54 -6.34 3.47
N PRO A 90 7.38 -7.10 4.18
CA PRO A 90 6.93 -8.22 5.02
C PRO A 90 5.92 -7.78 6.10
N LYS A 91 6.09 -6.58 6.64
CA LYS A 91 5.18 -5.98 7.63
C LYS A 91 3.85 -5.48 7.05
N HIS A 92 3.67 -5.49 5.72
CA HIS A 92 2.46 -5.01 5.06
C HIS A 92 1.26 -5.92 5.37
N VAL A 93 0.08 -5.34 5.60
CA VAL A 93 -1.11 -6.08 6.05
C VAL A 93 -1.48 -7.28 5.15
N LEU A 94 -1.36 -7.12 3.84
CA LEU A 94 -1.62 -8.21 2.88
C LEU A 94 -0.62 -9.37 2.99
N ASN A 95 0.65 -9.07 3.28
CA ASN A 95 1.70 -10.06 3.47
C ASN A 95 1.66 -10.72 4.86
N ARG A 96 0.93 -10.14 5.83
CA ARG A 96 0.64 -10.79 7.11
C ARG A 96 -0.39 -11.91 6.93
N ILE A 97 -1.36 -11.68 6.06
CA ILE A 97 -2.44 -12.63 5.74
C ILE A 97 -1.94 -13.74 4.81
N ASP A 98 -1.39 -13.36 3.66
CA ASP A 98 -0.90 -14.29 2.64
C ASP A 98 0.49 -13.83 2.14
N PRO A 99 1.58 -14.27 2.78
CA PRO A 99 2.93 -13.86 2.43
C PRO A 99 3.30 -14.22 0.98
N SER A 100 3.35 -13.20 0.11
CA SER A 100 3.65 -13.40 -1.33
C SER A 100 5.07 -13.93 -1.62
N TYR A 101 6.01 -13.77 -0.68
CA TYR A 101 7.44 -14.07 -0.84
C TYR A 101 7.83 -15.51 -0.51
N PHE A 102 7.02 -16.25 0.26
CA PHE A 102 7.28 -17.66 0.61
C PHE A 102 6.53 -18.64 -0.27
N ARG A 103 6.16 -18.23 -1.49
CA ARG A 103 5.54 -19.17 -2.41
C ARG A 103 6.49 -20.32 -2.69
N LYS A 104 6.13 -21.49 -2.14
CA LYS A 104 6.59 -22.78 -2.65
C LYS A 104 6.40 -22.71 -4.17
N PRO A 105 7.43 -23.05 -4.97
CA PRO A 105 7.31 -23.05 -6.42
C PRO A 105 6.01 -23.77 -6.76
N LYS A 106 5.13 -23.09 -7.50
CA LYS A 106 3.76 -23.54 -7.73
C LYS A 106 3.83 -25.02 -8.12
N ALA A 107 3.15 -25.86 -7.33
CA ALA A 107 2.70 -27.14 -7.85
C ALA A 107 2.06 -26.86 -9.22
N SER A 108 2.29 -27.76 -10.18
CA SER A 108 1.80 -27.61 -11.55
C SER A 108 0.37 -27.05 -11.56
N PRO A 109 -0.02 -26.23 -12.56
CA PRO A 109 -1.35 -25.59 -12.62
C PRO A 109 -2.53 -26.57 -12.42
N GLU A 110 -2.29 -27.86 -12.61
CA GLU A 110 -3.18 -28.99 -12.34
C GLU A 110 -3.49 -29.24 -10.84
N THR A 111 -2.68 -28.71 -9.92
CA THR A 111 -2.77 -29.00 -8.47
C THR A 111 -3.16 -27.78 -7.62
N TRP A 112 -3.58 -26.66 -8.22
CA TRP A 112 -3.98 -25.48 -7.45
C TRP A 112 -5.33 -25.71 -6.77
N VAL A 113 -5.31 -25.90 -5.45
CA VAL A 113 -6.51 -25.98 -4.61
C VAL A 113 -6.94 -24.56 -4.26
N ASP A 114 -8.18 -24.19 -4.60
CA ASP A 114 -8.70 -22.88 -4.19
C ASP A 114 -8.86 -22.82 -2.65
N PRO A 115 -8.47 -21.71 -2.00
CA PRO A 115 -8.57 -21.59 -0.55
C PRO A 115 -10.03 -21.64 -0.11
N ASP A 116 -10.30 -22.30 1.02
CA ASP A 116 -11.63 -22.39 1.62
C ASP A 116 -12.28 -20.99 1.73
N PRO A 117 -13.52 -20.79 1.25
CA PRO A 117 -14.24 -19.51 1.38
C PRO A 117 -14.35 -19.02 2.83
N ARG A 118 -14.33 -19.90 3.84
CA ARG A 118 -14.44 -19.50 5.25
C ARG A 118 -13.20 -18.76 5.74
N THR A 119 -12.01 -19.27 5.44
CA THR A 119 -10.74 -18.62 5.83
C THR A 119 -10.58 -17.27 5.14
N GLN A 120 -10.93 -17.19 3.85
CA GLN A 120 -10.91 -15.93 3.11
C GLN A 120 -11.83 -14.85 3.72
N ALA A 121 -12.98 -15.25 4.28
CA ALA A 121 -13.90 -14.32 4.92
C ALA A 121 -13.37 -13.80 6.27
N GLU A 122 -12.65 -14.62 7.03
CA GLU A 122 -11.99 -14.24 8.28
C GLU A 122 -10.85 -13.25 8.02
N ASP A 123 -10.02 -13.51 7.00
CA ASP A 123 -8.95 -12.63 6.55
C ASP A 123 -9.48 -11.26 6.08
N ALA A 124 -10.59 -11.26 5.33
CA ALA A 124 -11.23 -10.02 4.89
C ALA A 124 -11.77 -9.19 6.07
N ARG A 125 -12.31 -9.85 7.10
CA ARG A 125 -12.73 -9.16 8.34
C ARG A 125 -11.53 -8.58 9.08
N TYR A 126 -10.43 -9.33 9.15
CA TYR A 126 -9.18 -8.89 9.76
C TYR A 126 -8.67 -7.58 9.11
N LEU A 127 -8.62 -7.52 7.78
CA LEU A 127 -8.25 -6.29 7.04
C LEU A 127 -9.13 -5.10 7.35
N SER A 128 -10.45 -5.32 7.41
CA SER A 128 -11.40 -4.22 7.63
C SER A 128 -11.20 -3.52 8.97
N LYS A 129 -10.70 -4.23 9.98
CA LYS A 129 -10.40 -3.68 11.31
C LYS A 129 -9.17 -2.78 11.28
N GLN A 130 -8.13 -3.15 10.55
CA GLN A 130 -6.88 -2.36 10.46
C GLN A 130 -7.06 -0.96 9.85
N GLN A 131 -8.11 -0.73 9.06
CA GLN A 131 -8.27 0.50 8.29
C GLN A 131 -8.91 1.67 9.07
N TYR A 132 -9.49 1.44 10.27
CA TYR A 132 -10.47 2.37 10.86
C TYR A 132 -10.08 3.23 12.07
N GLU A 133 -8.95 3.08 12.77
CA GLU A 133 -8.45 4.17 13.65
C GLU A 133 -7.26 4.89 13.02
N ARG A 134 -7.43 6.19 12.85
CA ARG A 134 -6.42 7.19 12.57
C ARG A 134 -6.39 8.13 13.77
N TYR A 135 -5.18 8.48 14.25
CA TYR A 135 -4.69 9.74 14.82
C TYR A 135 -3.45 9.42 15.66
N SER A 136 -2.32 10.04 15.32
CA SER A 136 -0.94 9.51 15.46
C SER A 136 -0.69 8.27 14.57
N VAL A 137 0.57 7.99 14.21
CA VAL A 137 0.94 6.73 13.53
C VAL A 137 1.56 5.83 14.60
N PRO A 138 0.77 5.15 15.45
CA PRO A 138 1.30 4.09 16.29
C PRO A 138 2.04 3.09 15.42
N ASP A 139 3.06 2.45 15.99
CA ASP A 139 3.60 1.25 15.35
C ASP A 139 2.50 0.19 15.34
N TYR A 140 1.83 0.05 14.19
CA TYR A 140 0.73 -0.90 13.99
C TYR A 140 1.20 -2.38 13.98
N ALA A 141 2.39 -2.65 14.53
CA ALA A 141 2.82 -3.99 14.89
C ALA A 141 1.98 -4.57 16.04
N ASP A 142 1.61 -3.74 17.03
CA ASP A 142 0.94 -4.22 18.26
C ASP A 142 -0.59 -4.30 18.15
N ARG A 143 -1.16 -3.67 17.11
CA ARG A 143 -2.61 -3.60 16.90
C ARG A 143 -3.28 -4.97 16.70
N GLU A 144 -2.51 -5.97 16.29
CA GLU A 144 -2.99 -7.35 16.19
C GLU A 144 -3.41 -7.88 17.57
N GLN A 145 -2.61 -7.62 18.61
CA GLN A 145 -2.89 -8.05 19.97
C GLN A 145 -4.09 -7.29 20.56
N GLU A 146 -4.21 -6.00 20.25
CA GLU A 146 -5.36 -5.18 20.63
C GLU A 146 -6.66 -5.68 19.96
N ILE A 147 -6.63 -6.00 18.67
CA ILE A 147 -7.79 -6.55 17.96
C ILE A 147 -8.18 -7.93 18.52
N GLN A 148 -7.20 -8.73 18.92
CA GLN A 148 -7.43 -10.04 19.55
C GLN A 148 -8.03 -9.89 20.96
N SER A 149 -7.54 -8.95 21.77
CA SER A 149 -8.05 -8.71 23.13
C SER A 149 -9.47 -8.16 23.13
N GLN A 150 -9.87 -7.40 22.09
CA GLN A 150 -11.25 -6.96 21.89
C GLN A 150 -12.22 -8.09 21.48
N GLY A 151 -11.70 -9.28 21.15
CA GLY A 151 -12.50 -10.47 20.83
C GLY A 151 -13.30 -10.39 19.51
N ALA A 152 -14.37 -11.18 19.45
CA ALA A 152 -15.22 -11.30 18.26
C ALA A 152 -16.10 -10.05 18.03
N CYS A 153 -15.49 -8.97 17.53
CA CYS A 153 -16.21 -7.77 17.15
C CYS A 153 -16.97 -7.95 15.81
N LYS A 154 -18.26 -7.57 15.79
CA LYS A 154 -19.09 -7.59 14.58
C LYS A 154 -18.65 -6.48 13.63
N THR A 155 -18.44 -6.82 12.36
CA THR A 155 -18.15 -5.81 11.33
C THR A 155 -19.34 -4.84 11.17
N PRO A 156 -19.12 -3.51 11.28
CA PRO A 156 -20.17 -2.50 11.08
C PRO A 156 -20.90 -2.69 9.74
N LYS A 157 -22.21 -2.45 9.71
CA LYS A 157 -23.06 -2.67 8.51
C LYS A 157 -22.49 -1.98 7.26
N ARG A 158 -22.00 -0.75 7.40
CA ARG A 158 -21.38 0.05 6.33
C ARG A 158 -20.13 -0.58 5.71
N LEU A 159 -19.42 -1.45 6.43
CA LEU A 159 -18.19 -2.09 5.94
C LEU A 159 -18.42 -3.42 5.26
N LYS A 160 -19.62 -3.99 5.38
CA LYS A 160 -19.94 -5.30 4.78
C LYS A 160 -19.76 -5.31 3.26
N GLU A 161 -20.02 -4.18 2.59
CA GLU A 161 -19.83 -4.06 1.14
C GLU A 161 -18.35 -4.06 0.76
N SER A 162 -17.50 -3.38 1.54
CA SER A 162 -16.06 -3.33 1.33
C SER A 162 -15.38 -4.69 1.50
N LEU A 163 -15.94 -5.59 2.32
CA LEU A 163 -15.39 -6.94 2.54
C LEU A 163 -15.23 -7.72 1.23
N LYS A 164 -16.18 -7.59 0.29
CA LYS A 164 -16.11 -8.26 -1.02
C LYS A 164 -14.95 -7.76 -1.88
N ILE A 165 -14.57 -6.50 -1.71
CA ILE A 165 -13.44 -5.89 -2.44
C ILE A 165 -12.13 -6.31 -1.77
N LEU A 166 -12.07 -6.27 -0.44
CA LEU A 166 -10.91 -6.70 0.34
C LEU A 166 -10.58 -8.18 0.10
N GLN A 167 -11.58 -9.05 0.09
CA GLN A 167 -11.39 -10.48 -0.24
C GLN A 167 -10.77 -10.65 -1.63
N ARG A 168 -11.26 -9.93 -2.64
CA ARG A 168 -10.68 -9.96 -4.00
C ARG A 168 -9.25 -9.40 -4.01
N MET A 169 -8.97 -8.38 -3.21
CA MET A 169 -7.63 -7.80 -3.08
C MET A 169 -6.64 -8.79 -2.47
N VAL A 170 -7.02 -9.49 -1.39
CA VAL A 170 -6.21 -10.56 -0.76
C VAL A 170 -5.94 -11.66 -1.77
N TRP A 171 -6.97 -12.15 -2.45
CA TRP A 171 -6.81 -13.21 -3.46
C TRP A 171 -5.89 -12.80 -4.61
N LYS A 172 -6.04 -11.57 -5.13
CA LYS A 172 -5.15 -11.04 -6.18
C LYS A 172 -3.73 -10.85 -5.69
N HIS A 173 -3.56 -10.38 -4.45
CA HIS A 173 -2.25 -10.23 -3.83
C HIS A 173 -1.53 -11.57 -3.74
N GLY A 174 -2.20 -12.59 -3.21
CA GLY A 174 -1.69 -13.95 -3.17
C GLY A 174 -1.26 -14.39 -4.56
N LYS A 175 -2.12 -14.21 -5.58
CA LYS A 175 -1.82 -14.61 -6.97
C LYS A 175 -0.79 -13.73 -7.69
N CYS A 176 -0.42 -12.58 -7.15
CA CYS A 176 0.46 -11.62 -7.81
C CYS A 176 1.90 -12.15 -7.90
N GLY A 177 2.39 -12.38 -9.11
CA GLY A 177 3.80 -12.64 -9.36
C GLY A 177 4.58 -11.32 -9.42
N TYR A 178 4.90 -10.72 -8.28
CA TYR A 178 5.60 -9.42 -8.24
C TYR A 178 6.91 -9.43 -9.03
N LYS A 179 7.69 -10.51 -8.95
CA LYS A 179 8.95 -10.66 -9.70
C LYS A 179 8.74 -10.66 -11.22
N PRO A 180 7.97 -11.59 -11.83
CA PRO A 180 7.75 -11.55 -13.28
C PRO A 180 7.03 -10.28 -13.74
N LEU A 181 6.16 -9.69 -12.90
CA LEU A 181 5.52 -8.41 -13.21
C LEU A 181 6.54 -7.28 -13.29
N ARG A 182 7.42 -7.17 -12.29
CA ARG A 182 8.52 -6.20 -12.27
C ARG A 182 9.41 -6.39 -13.49
N ASP A 183 9.87 -7.61 -13.74
CA ASP A 183 10.83 -7.89 -14.81
C ASP A 183 10.23 -7.60 -16.21
N LYS A 184 8.89 -7.70 -16.36
CA LYS A 184 8.18 -7.33 -17.59
C LYS A 184 8.10 -5.82 -17.83
N PHE A 185 7.80 -5.03 -16.80
CA PHE A 185 7.55 -3.58 -16.94
C PHE A 185 8.76 -2.71 -16.62
N CYS A 186 9.66 -3.20 -15.79
CA CYS A 186 10.90 -2.58 -15.39
C CYS A 186 12.01 -3.64 -15.46
N PRO A 187 12.40 -4.07 -16.68
CA PRO A 187 13.54 -4.94 -16.84
C PRO A 187 14.76 -4.21 -16.29
N SER A 188 15.35 -4.74 -15.21
CA SER A 188 16.58 -4.18 -14.67
C SER A 188 17.65 -4.31 -15.76
N LYS A 189 18.18 -3.18 -16.23
CA LYS A 189 19.37 -3.19 -17.11
C LYS A 189 20.62 -3.70 -16.38
N ALA A 190 20.56 -3.78 -15.05
CA ALA A 190 21.57 -4.45 -14.25
C ALA A 190 21.60 -5.94 -14.64
N LYS A 191 22.69 -6.35 -15.29
CA LYS A 191 22.98 -7.76 -15.54
C LYS A 191 22.93 -8.48 -14.19
N PRO A 192 22.18 -9.59 -14.03
CA PRO A 192 22.20 -10.35 -12.80
C PRO A 192 23.64 -10.72 -12.53
N ALA A 193 24.19 -10.27 -11.40
CA ALA A 193 25.58 -10.52 -11.00
C ALA A 193 25.79 -12.04 -10.95
N GLY A 194 26.33 -12.56 -12.04
CA GLY A 194 26.46 -13.97 -12.33
C GLY A 194 27.69 -14.13 -13.19
N LYS A 195 28.85 -14.10 -12.50
CA LYS A 195 30.19 -14.48 -12.97
C LYS A 195 30.94 -13.54 -13.92
N GLU A 196 30.67 -12.25 -13.91
CA GLU A 196 31.74 -11.31 -14.26
C GLU A 196 31.89 -10.34 -13.10
N ASP A 197 33.12 -10.24 -12.63
CA ASP A 197 33.53 -9.31 -11.60
C ASP A 197 33.01 -7.94 -12.01
N PHE A 198 32.01 -7.44 -11.26
CA PHE A 198 31.60 -6.06 -11.38
C PHE A 198 32.85 -5.26 -11.02
N ASP A 199 33.50 -4.70 -12.04
CA ASP A 199 34.77 -4.03 -11.92
C ASP A 199 34.57 -2.94 -10.87
N SER A 200 35.15 -3.16 -9.68
CA SER A 200 34.89 -2.32 -8.51
C SER A 200 35.34 -0.88 -8.77
N THR A 201 36.19 -0.71 -9.78
CA THR A 201 36.61 0.52 -10.43
C THR A 201 35.43 1.32 -11.00
N THR A 202 34.46 0.73 -11.70
CA THR A 202 33.33 1.48 -12.28
C THR A 202 32.38 2.03 -11.23
N ILE A 203 32.17 1.31 -10.12
CA ILE A 203 31.36 1.81 -9.01
C ILE A 203 32.09 2.96 -8.29
N LEU A 204 33.41 2.81 -8.07
CA LEU A 204 34.24 3.87 -7.50
C LEU A 204 34.33 5.09 -8.42
N GLU A 205 34.36 4.91 -9.74
CA GLU A 205 34.40 5.98 -10.74
C GLU A 205 33.09 6.76 -10.75
N MET A 206 31.94 6.08 -10.75
CA MET A 206 30.64 6.75 -10.59
C MET A 206 30.50 7.48 -9.24
N MET A 207 31.04 6.92 -8.15
CA MET A 207 31.03 7.59 -6.84
C MET A 207 32.04 8.75 -6.75
N SER A 208 33.13 8.70 -7.51
CA SER A 208 34.16 9.75 -7.55
C SER A 208 33.70 10.95 -8.38
N GLU A 209 32.96 10.74 -9.48
CA GLU A 209 32.47 11.82 -10.33
C GLU A 209 31.39 12.66 -9.62
N ASP A 210 30.44 12.02 -8.92
CA ASP A 210 29.38 12.71 -8.19
C ASP A 210 29.88 13.49 -6.96
N SER A 211 30.98 13.05 -6.36
CA SER A 211 31.54 13.69 -5.16
C SER A 211 32.20 15.05 -5.47
N SER A 212 32.59 15.30 -6.72
CA SER A 212 33.22 16.56 -7.12
C SER A 212 32.20 17.69 -7.32
N MET A 213 30.98 17.38 -7.78
CA MET A 213 29.92 18.39 -7.94
C MET A 213 29.26 18.79 -6.62
N LEU A 214 29.11 17.87 -5.66
CA LEU A 214 28.52 18.18 -4.35
C LEU A 214 29.43 19.03 -3.47
N PHE A 215 30.75 18.80 -3.53
CA PHE A 215 31.71 19.59 -2.74
C PHE A 215 31.80 21.04 -3.24
N SER A 216 31.63 21.28 -4.55
CA SER A 216 31.61 22.63 -5.12
C SER A 216 30.38 23.46 -4.72
N GLN A 217 29.26 22.84 -4.35
CA GLN A 217 28.04 23.55 -3.91
C GLN A 217 28.03 23.80 -2.40
N LEU A 218 28.58 22.86 -1.60
CA LEU A 218 28.71 23.03 -0.15
C LEU A 218 29.67 24.16 0.23
N ALA A 219 30.71 24.42 -0.58
CA ALA A 219 31.63 25.54 -0.37
C ALA A 219 30.99 26.93 -0.57
N GLN A 220 29.76 27.02 -1.09
CA GLN A 220 29.06 28.31 -1.32
C GLN A 220 28.00 28.66 -0.26
N LEU A 221 27.67 27.76 0.68
CA LEU A 221 26.57 27.96 1.63
C LEU A 221 26.99 28.41 3.05
N ASP A 222 28.29 28.52 3.33
CA ASP A 222 28.80 28.85 4.68
C ASP A 222 28.98 30.37 4.96
N THR A 223 28.43 31.26 4.13
CA THR A 223 28.47 32.71 4.38
C THR A 223 27.08 33.33 4.28
N SER A 224 26.23 33.15 5.30
CA SER A 224 25.20 34.13 5.70
C SER A 224 24.46 33.63 6.95
N MET A 225 25.05 33.86 8.12
CA MET A 225 24.31 33.88 9.39
C MET A 225 24.14 35.33 9.82
N ASP A 226 23.01 35.94 9.44
CA ASP A 226 22.56 37.17 10.09
C ASP A 226 21.91 36.83 11.42
N THR A 227 22.59 37.28 12.47
CA THR A 227 22.22 37.10 13.87
C THR A 227 21.27 38.23 14.25
N SER A 228 19.96 38.03 14.15
CA SER A 228 18.97 38.95 14.74
C SER A 228 18.46 38.37 16.05
N GLY A 229 18.96 38.91 17.16
CA GLY A 229 18.62 38.51 18.52
C GLY A 229 17.15 38.79 18.86
N TYR A 230 16.54 37.82 19.55
CA TYR A 230 15.26 37.98 20.23
C TYR A 230 15.51 37.83 21.73
N GLU A 231 15.53 38.97 22.42
CA GLU A 231 15.44 39.08 23.87
C GLU A 231 14.02 38.65 24.29
N ALA A 232 13.92 37.56 25.05
CA ALA A 232 12.66 37.16 25.69
C ALA A 232 12.65 37.68 27.13
N SER A 233 11.85 38.72 27.38
CA SER A 233 11.53 39.24 28.70
C SER A 233 10.59 38.29 29.44
N LEU A 234 11.10 37.64 30.49
CA LEU A 234 10.32 36.87 31.44
C LEU A 234 9.54 37.84 32.36
N GLY A 235 8.27 38.03 32.06
CA GLY A 235 7.32 38.65 32.98
C GLY A 235 6.79 37.63 33.97
N LEU A 236 7.20 37.75 35.23
CA LEU A 236 6.53 37.14 36.39
C LEU A 236 5.23 37.89 36.68
N CYS A 237 4.11 37.17 36.69
CA CYS A 237 2.92 37.47 37.47
C CYS A 237 2.33 36.14 37.98
#